data_AF-A0A2D7U9E5-F1
#
_entry.id   AF-A0A2D7U9E5-F1
#
_cell.length_a   1.000
_cell.length_b   1.000
_cell.length_c   1.000
_cell.angle_alpha   90.00
_cell.angle_beta   90.00
_cell.angle_gamma   90.00
#
_symmetry.space_group_name_H-M   'P 1'
#
loop_
_entity.id
_entity.type
_entity.pdbx_description
1 polymer ?
#
loop_
_entity_poly.entity_id
_entity_poly.type
_entity_poly.pdbx_seq_one_letter_code
_entity_poly.pdbx_strand_id
1 'polypeptide(L)'
;MQTLVTGLTKGFTILEILIVLAIIAISGTSFYLILNQPKSFDAYEQTFNEFKTLSIYSGNSYGFTKDSIKILNNNVWEELEVADFSGIYSVTDNFNKTTNIEEDDIFLVIAPGNEINVKSITLLGGKIIEL
;
A
#
# COMPACT_ATOMS: atom_id res chain seq x y z
N MET A 1 20.57 8.28 -58.88
CA MET A 1 19.80 8.17 -57.61
C MET A 1 20.78 8.49 -56.48
N GLN A 2 20.77 9.72 -55.95
CA GLN A 2 21.66 10.11 -54.85
C GLN A 2 20.99 9.72 -53.53
N THR A 3 21.58 8.78 -52.80
CA THR A 3 21.18 8.47 -51.43
C THR A 3 21.75 9.55 -50.52
N LEU A 4 20.88 10.43 -50.03
CA LEU A 4 21.18 11.35 -48.92
C LEU A 4 21.45 10.50 -47.67
N VAL A 5 22.74 10.32 -47.35
CA VAL A 5 23.16 9.78 -46.06
C VAL A 5 23.04 10.93 -45.07
N THR A 6 21.95 10.95 -44.30
CA THR A 6 21.84 11.78 -43.10
C THR A 6 22.78 11.22 -42.04
N GLY A 7 24.05 11.62 -42.10
CA GLY A 7 24.97 11.40 -40.99
C GLY A 7 24.47 12.19 -39.77
N LEU A 8 24.48 11.57 -38.59
CA LEU A 8 24.26 12.26 -37.31
C LEU A 8 25.37 13.31 -37.15
N THR A 9 25.12 14.56 -37.55
CA THR A 9 26.12 15.63 -37.56
C THR A 9 26.27 16.35 -36.21
N LYS A 10 25.44 16.00 -35.21
CA LYS A 10 25.51 16.53 -33.85
C LYS A 10 25.37 15.38 -32.85
N GLY A 11 26.50 14.92 -32.31
CA GLY A 11 26.52 14.10 -31.11
C GLY A 11 26.33 14.98 -29.86
N PHE A 12 25.89 14.38 -28.76
CA PHE A 12 25.85 15.08 -27.47
C PHE A 12 27.26 15.40 -27.00
N THR A 13 27.45 16.62 -26.51
CA THR A 13 28.67 17.00 -25.79
C THR A 13 28.72 16.26 -24.45
N ILE A 14 29.94 16.02 -23.95
CA ILE A 14 30.16 15.42 -22.62
C ILE A 14 29.42 16.20 -21.52
N LEU A 15 29.35 17.53 -21.67
CA LEU A 15 28.63 18.39 -20.74
C LEU A 15 27.12 18.12 -20.74
N GLU A 16 26.50 17.99 -21.92
CA GLU A 16 25.07 17.65 -22.03
C GLU A 16 24.77 16.28 -21.42
N ILE A 17 25.66 15.30 -21.63
CA ILE A 17 25.52 13.96 -21.04
C ILE A 17 25.58 14.03 -19.50
N LEU A 18 26.52 14.79 -18.95
CA LEU A 18 26.65 14.96 -17.50
C LEU A 18 25.44 15.66 -16.88
N ILE A 19 24.90 16.68 -17.55
CA ILE A 19 23.70 17.39 -17.09
C ILE A 19 22.50 16.43 -17.05
N VAL A 20 22.29 15.64 -18.11
CA VAL A 20 21.19 14.66 -18.17
C VAL A 20 21.32 13.61 -17.08
N LEU A 21 22.52 13.06 -16.88
CA LEU A 21 22.79 12.08 -15.81
C LEU A 21 22.52 12.66 -14.42
N ALA A 22 22.93 13.91 -14.17
CA ALA A 22 22.69 14.57 -12.89
C ALA A 22 21.20 14.77 -12.62
N ILE A 23 20.42 15.19 -13.62
CA ILE A 23 18.96 15.35 -13.49
C ILE A 23 18.31 13.98 -13.19
N ILE A 24 18.66 12.93 -13.92
CA ILE A 24 18.11 11.58 -13.70
C ILE A 24 18.46 11.07 -12.30
N ALA A 25 19.69 11.28 -11.83
CA ALA A 25 20.12 10.87 -10.50
C ALA A 25 19.34 11.60 -9.38
N ILE A 26 19.20 12.91 -9.49
CA ILE A 26 18.47 13.73 -8.49
C ILE A 26 16.98 13.38 -8.50
N SER A 27 16.36 13.29 -9.68
CA SER A 27 14.94 12.93 -9.80
C SER A 27 14.69 11.50 -9.32
N GLY A 28 15.51 10.53 -9.74
CA GLY A 28 15.37 9.13 -9.36
C GLY A 28 15.49 8.90 -7.85
N THR A 29 16.47 9.55 -7.21
CA THR A 29 16.63 9.46 -5.74
C THR A 29 15.48 10.14 -4.99
N SER A 30 14.99 11.28 -5.50
CA SER A 30 13.86 11.98 -4.90
C SER A 30 12.56 11.16 -5.01
N PHE A 31 12.28 10.56 -6.16
CA PHE A 31 11.14 9.65 -6.34
C PHE A 31 11.27 8.40 -5.47
N TYR A 32 12.46 7.80 -5.39
CA TYR A 32 12.71 6.65 -4.52
C TYR A 32 12.41 7.00 -3.05
N LEU A 33 12.87 8.15 -2.56
CA LEU A 33 12.62 8.58 -1.19
C LEU A 33 11.14 8.89 -0.91
N ILE A 34 10.40 9.40 -1.90
CA ILE A 34 8.96 9.69 -1.76
C ILE A 34 8.15 8.38 -1.77
N LEU A 35 8.50 7.43 -2.62
CA LEU A 35 7.76 6.17 -2.76
C LEU A 35 8.07 5.15 -1.64
N ASN A 36 9.25 5.21 -1.05
CA ASN A 36 9.65 4.32 0.06
C ASN A 36 9.55 4.99 1.45
N GLN A 37 8.74 6.04 1.61
CA GLN A 37 8.48 6.56 2.96
C GLN A 37 7.77 5.47 3.78
N PRO A 38 8.15 5.26 5.06
CA PRO A 38 7.39 4.38 5.93
C PRO A 38 5.95 4.90 6.00
N LYS A 39 4.99 4.04 5.65
CA LYS A 39 3.56 4.39 5.66
C LYS A 39 3.22 4.96 7.04
N SER A 40 2.81 6.23 7.07
CA SER A 40 2.39 6.85 8.33
C SER A 40 1.09 6.21 8.79
N PHE A 41 0.80 6.35 10.07
CA PHE A 41 -0.45 5.88 10.65
C PHE A 41 -1.69 6.38 9.89
N ASP A 42 -1.69 7.65 9.46
CA ASP A 42 -2.80 8.27 8.73
C ASP A 42 -3.14 7.48 7.46
N ALA A 43 -2.15 6.80 6.86
CA ALA A 43 -2.37 5.94 5.70
C ALA A 43 -3.20 4.70 6.02
N TYR A 44 -3.00 4.06 7.18
CA TYR A 44 -3.79 2.87 7.56
C TYR A 44 -5.25 3.23 7.85
N GLU A 45 -5.48 4.28 8.63
CA GLU A 45 -6.83 4.75 8.95
C GLU A 45 -7.58 5.17 7.68
N GLN A 46 -6.91 5.88 6.77
CA GLN A 46 -7.49 6.25 5.48
C GLN A 46 -7.87 5.01 4.66
N THR A 47 -6.98 4.03 4.52
CA THR A 47 -7.27 2.78 3.80
C THR A 47 -8.46 2.05 4.41
N PHE A 48 -8.49 1.87 5.74
CA PHE A 48 -9.62 1.20 6.38
C PHE A 48 -10.94 1.96 6.15
N ASN A 49 -10.94 3.29 6.25
CA ASN A 49 -12.14 4.09 6.00
C ASN A 49 -12.61 4.05 4.53
N GLU A 50 -11.68 3.97 3.58
CA GLU A 50 -12.01 3.75 2.17
C GLU A 50 -12.71 2.41 1.96
N PHE A 51 -12.16 1.33 2.53
CA PHE A 51 -12.77 0.00 2.42
C PHE A 51 -14.08 -0.14 3.22
N LYS A 52 -14.25 0.57 4.34
CA LYS A 52 -15.56 0.72 5.02
C LYS A 52 -16.59 1.31 4.05
N THR A 53 -16.21 2.37 3.36
CA THR A 53 -17.06 3.05 2.37
C THR A 53 -17.39 2.14 1.19
N LEU A 54 -16.38 1.46 0.63
CA LEU A 54 -16.55 0.49 -0.47
C LEU A 54 -17.44 -0.68 -0.06
N SER A 55 -17.32 -1.20 1.16
CA SER A 55 -18.15 -2.29 1.70
C SER A 55 -19.62 -1.90 1.73
N ILE A 56 -19.93 -0.68 2.18
CA ILE A 56 -21.30 -0.15 2.20
C ILE A 56 -21.88 -0.06 0.78
N TYR A 57 -21.11 0.43 -0.18
CA TYR A 57 -21.60 0.63 -1.55
C TYR A 57 -21.68 -0.65 -2.38
N SER A 58 -20.73 -1.56 -2.20
CA SER A 58 -20.62 -2.78 -3.01
C SER A 58 -21.36 -3.97 -2.40
N GLY A 59 -21.61 -3.95 -1.10
CA GLY A 59 -22.14 -5.11 -0.37
C GLY A 59 -21.13 -6.24 -0.21
N ASN A 60 -19.84 -5.99 -0.47
CA ASN A 60 -18.77 -6.98 -0.33
C ASN A 60 -18.11 -6.91 1.05
N SER A 61 -17.54 -8.03 1.48
CA SER A 61 -16.67 -8.07 2.67
C SER A 61 -15.21 -8.00 2.25
N TYR A 62 -14.41 -7.25 3.00
CA TYR A 62 -12.97 -7.11 2.79
C TYR A 62 -12.21 -7.61 4.01
N GLY A 63 -11.13 -8.35 3.76
CA GLY A 63 -10.25 -8.91 4.78
C GLY A 63 -8.84 -8.36 4.60
N PHE A 64 -8.12 -8.12 5.69
CA PHE A 64 -6.76 -7.58 5.66
C PHE A 64 -5.79 -8.57 6.30
N THR A 65 -4.72 -8.89 5.57
CA THR A 65 -3.53 -9.62 6.06
C THR A 65 -2.35 -8.66 6.17
N LYS A 66 -1.18 -9.14 6.63
CA LYS A 66 0.01 -8.28 6.74
C LYS A 66 0.51 -7.71 5.42
N ASP A 67 0.16 -8.35 4.32
CA ASP A 67 0.74 -8.11 2.99
C ASP A 67 -0.31 -7.91 1.89
N SER A 68 -1.60 -8.13 2.18
CA SER A 68 -2.65 -8.04 1.17
C SER A 68 -4.00 -7.61 1.74
N ILE A 69 -4.83 -7.10 0.83
CA ILE A 69 -6.26 -6.89 1.02
C ILE A 69 -6.98 -7.93 0.19
N LYS A 70 -7.92 -8.63 0.80
CA LYS A 70 -8.70 -9.73 0.22
C LYS A 70 -10.17 -9.35 0.15
N ILE A 71 -10.87 -9.87 -0.85
CA ILE A 71 -12.32 -9.75 -0.99
C ILE A 71 -12.97 -11.13 -0.80
N LEU A 72 -14.13 -11.17 -0.13
CA LEU A 72 -14.89 -12.41 0.03
C LEU A 72 -15.77 -12.65 -1.19
N ASN A 73 -15.47 -13.70 -1.96
CA ASN A 73 -16.21 -14.11 -3.14
C ASN A 73 -16.61 -15.58 -3.04
N ASN A 74 -17.89 -15.92 -3.13
CA ASN A 74 -18.39 -17.30 -3.01
C ASN A 74 -17.80 -18.10 -1.83
N ASN A 75 -17.69 -17.46 -0.66
CA ASN A 75 -17.09 -18.01 0.58
C ASN A 75 -15.58 -18.28 0.52
N VAL A 76 -14.88 -17.75 -0.49
CA VAL A 76 -13.42 -17.82 -0.62
C VAL A 76 -12.84 -16.42 -0.54
N TRP A 77 -11.74 -16.25 0.20
CA TRP A 77 -11.00 -15.01 0.25
C TRP A 77 -10.02 -14.94 -0.92
N GLU A 78 -10.28 -14.03 -1.85
CA GLU A 78 -9.46 -13.80 -3.04
C GLU A 78 -8.63 -12.53 -2.84
N GLU A 79 -7.36 -12.56 -3.24
CA GLU A 79 -6.48 -11.39 -3.18
C GLU A 79 -6.98 -10.31 -4.15
N LEU A 80 -7.22 -9.12 -3.62
CA LEU A 80 -7.65 -7.96 -4.40
C LEU A 80 -6.48 -7.03 -4.71
N GLU A 81 -5.67 -6.75 -3.69
CA GLU A 81 -4.56 -5.80 -3.78
C GLU A 81 -3.42 -6.18 -2.81
N VAL A 82 -2.18 -5.98 -3.25
CA VAL A 82 -0.99 -6.09 -2.40
C VAL A 82 -0.84 -4.82 -1.58
N ALA A 83 -0.83 -4.96 -0.25
CA ALA A 83 -0.73 -3.83 0.65
C ALA A 83 0.08 -4.18 1.90
N ASP A 84 1.15 -3.43 2.14
CA ASP A 84 1.99 -3.61 3.33
C ASP A 84 1.32 -3.03 4.59
N PHE A 85 1.02 -3.93 5.54
CA PHE A 85 0.55 -3.70 6.91
C PHE A 85 1.49 -4.33 7.96
N SER A 86 2.74 -4.64 7.59
CA SER A 86 3.75 -5.23 8.48
C SER A 86 4.03 -4.39 9.73
N GLY A 87 3.73 -3.09 9.69
CA GLY A 87 3.78 -2.18 10.83
C GLY A 87 2.83 -2.51 11.98
N ILE A 88 1.87 -3.43 11.76
CA ILE A 88 0.88 -3.84 12.75
C ILE A 88 1.33 -5.12 13.47
N TYR A 89 1.33 -5.08 14.79
CA TYR A 89 1.76 -6.20 15.65
C TYR A 89 0.60 -7.06 16.14
N SER A 90 -0.44 -6.44 16.69
CA SER A 90 -1.58 -7.15 17.28
C SER A 90 -2.88 -6.38 17.11
N VAL A 91 -4.00 -7.10 17.12
CA VAL A 91 -5.35 -6.52 17.12
C VAL A 91 -6.09 -6.87 18.40
N THR A 92 -6.99 -6.00 18.83
CA THR A 92 -7.93 -6.26 19.93
C THR A 92 -9.34 -6.26 19.39
N ASP A 93 -10.04 -7.37 19.59
CA ASP A 93 -11.42 -7.54 19.13
C ASP A 93 -12.45 -6.77 19.98
N ASN A 94 -13.71 -6.85 19.57
CA ASN A 94 -14.84 -6.24 20.30
C ASN A 94 -15.10 -6.88 21.68
N PHE A 95 -14.47 -8.02 21.99
CA PHE A 95 -14.54 -8.70 23.28
C PHE A 95 -13.32 -8.39 24.18
N ASN A 96 -12.49 -7.41 23.79
CA ASN A 96 -11.23 -7.03 24.45
C ASN A 96 -10.18 -8.15 24.49
N LYS A 97 -10.23 -9.09 23.54
CA LYS A 97 -9.18 -10.11 23.38
C LYS A 97 -8.14 -9.60 22.39
N THR A 98 -6.90 -9.50 22.86
CA THR A 98 -5.76 -9.17 22.01
C THR A 98 -5.16 -10.42 21.38
N THR A 99 -4.96 -10.39 20.06
CA THR A 99 -4.35 -11.47 19.29
C THR A 99 -3.19 -10.91 18.48
N ASN A 100 -2.03 -11.57 18.54
CA ASN A 100 -0.89 -11.23 17.68
C ASN A 100 -1.17 -11.70 16.26
N ILE A 101 -0.74 -10.92 15.27
CA ILE A 101 -1.03 -11.20 13.86
C ILE A 101 0.12 -12.04 13.28
N GLU A 102 -0.18 -13.21 12.73
CA GLU A 102 0.75 -13.99 11.91
C GLU A 102 0.71 -13.51 10.44
N GLU A 103 1.63 -13.94 9.58
CA GLU A 103 1.75 -13.40 8.20
C GLU A 103 0.49 -13.61 7.36
N ASP A 104 -0.10 -14.80 7.43
CA ASP A 104 -1.25 -15.20 6.60
C ASP A 104 -2.63 -14.91 7.24
N ASP A 105 -2.65 -14.42 8.48
CA ASP A 105 -3.87 -14.26 9.24
C ASP A 105 -4.66 -13.02 8.80
N ILE A 106 -5.95 -13.23 8.49
CA ILE A 106 -6.89 -12.12 8.32
C ILE A 106 -7.17 -11.52 9.69
N PHE A 107 -6.58 -10.37 9.97
CA PHE A 107 -6.70 -9.72 11.27
C PHE A 107 -7.89 -8.77 11.34
N LEU A 108 -8.25 -8.13 10.23
CA LEU A 108 -9.36 -7.18 10.13
C LEU A 108 -10.32 -7.65 9.04
N VAL A 109 -11.61 -7.61 9.36
CA VAL A 109 -12.71 -7.86 8.43
C VAL A 109 -13.65 -6.68 8.49
N ILE A 110 -13.93 -6.10 7.33
CA ILE A 110 -14.93 -5.07 7.11
C ILE A 110 -16.09 -5.72 6.37
N ALA A 111 -17.19 -5.93 7.08
CA ALA A 111 -18.40 -6.53 6.53
C ALA A 111 -19.38 -5.45 6.01
N PRO A 112 -20.31 -5.83 5.12
CA PRO A 112 -21.36 -4.94 4.61
C PRO A 112 -22.16 -4.34 5.77
N GLY A 113 -22.39 -3.02 5.74
CA GLY A 113 -23.09 -2.32 6.82
C GLY A 113 -22.18 -1.71 7.89
N ASN A 114 -20.89 -1.55 7.60
CA ASN A 114 -19.90 -0.92 8.48
C ASN A 114 -19.60 -1.73 9.75
N GLU A 115 -19.79 -3.04 9.70
CA GLU A 115 -19.43 -3.94 10.79
C GLU A 115 -17.95 -4.31 10.70
N ILE A 116 -17.23 -4.12 11.81
CA ILE A 116 -15.79 -4.38 11.92
C ILE A 116 -15.57 -5.32 13.10
N ASN A 117 -14.75 -6.35 12.89
CA ASN A 117 -14.44 -7.37 13.90
C ASN A 117 -13.41 -6.93 14.95
N VAL A 118 -12.66 -5.87 14.67
CA VAL A 118 -11.58 -5.32 15.51
C VAL A 118 -11.95 -3.95 16.03
N LYS A 119 -11.70 -3.73 17.33
CA LYS A 119 -11.87 -2.44 18.00
C LYS A 119 -10.61 -1.58 17.94
N SER A 120 -9.44 -2.20 18.11
CA SER A 120 -8.18 -1.47 18.13
C SER A 120 -7.01 -2.26 17.57
N ILE A 121 -6.01 -1.53 17.09
CA ILE A 121 -4.79 -2.06 16.50
C ILE A 121 -3.58 -1.55 17.29
N THR A 122 -2.60 -2.43 17.53
CA THR A 122 -1.31 -2.09 18.15
C THR A 122 -0.20 -2.15 17.12
N LEU A 123 0.54 -1.05 16.96
CA LEU A 123 1.66 -0.96 16.02
C LEU A 123 2.96 -1.49 16.62
N LEU A 124 3.92 -1.83 15.75
CA LEU A 124 5.32 -2.03 16.09
C LEU A 124 5.88 -0.75 16.74
N GLY A 125 6.03 -0.77 18.06
CA GLY A 125 6.34 0.41 18.87
C GLY A 125 5.35 0.66 20.03
N GLY A 126 4.29 -0.15 20.13
CA GLY A 126 3.36 -0.13 21.28
C GLY A 126 2.29 0.95 21.23
N LYS A 127 2.20 1.71 20.14
CA LYS A 127 1.09 2.66 19.92
C LYS A 127 -0.20 1.89 19.66
N ILE A 128 -1.25 2.18 20.42
CA ILE A 128 -2.59 1.63 20.26
C ILE A 128 -3.47 2.65 19.55
N ILE A 129 -4.28 2.18 18.60
CA ILE A 129 -5.22 2.98 17.81
C ILE A 129 -6.60 2.32 17.87
N GLU A 130 -7.64 3.11 18.09
CA GLU A 130 -9.05 2.67 17.97
C GLU A 130 -9.56 2.88 16.52
N LEU A 131 -10.40 1.95 16.06
CA LEU A 131 -10.93 1.88 14.68
C LEU A 131 -12.40 2.31 14.55
#